data_AF-A0A7S1YVQ9-F1
#
_entry.id   AF-A0A7S1YVQ9-F1
#
_cell.length_a   1.000
_cell.length_b   1.000
_cell.length_c   1.000
_cell.angle_alpha   90.00
_cell.angle_beta   90.00
_cell.angle_gamma   90.00
#
_symmetry.space_group_name_H-M   'P 1'
#
loop_
_entity.id
_entity.type
_entity.pdbx_description
1 polymer ?
#
loop_
_entity_poly.entity_id
_entity_poly.type
_entity_poly.pdbx_seq_one_letter_code
_entity_poly.pdbx_strand_id
1 'polypeptide(L)'
;MRPSLRLALAAAASAASAANTAAAFTSQTASAPFVARSASSAASSSSSVVVASSSSSSPSALAMSDSSATDGSAEQPAAAAAVSTREEITSRMSIPLTFDEMVRQAAGAMEDAYEGGKARQTIRVLLPRDPTNDQIGQYLENDADVDTANLVLAPPDETWQGGIMQLYRAAAPTCQEILRRFSRDTAGVPPKMIEDRSVDESGVDGVGLWLTQSSLPLNDVSCFVQPTQETVDAVETIHAQAGPRLVALMNPQWRNADDALDAASKSGGVLGGFASFLGGKGRSLERLDRMGFVNVYTLEGYVCKGGNVRMVKRFDSDWAVFAENDAGTGYVPVGTSEGRPTYQDVEAMLDDKGIALKYARDIGLAPKI
;
A
#
# COMPACT_ATOMS: atom_id res chain seq x y z
N MET A 1 -55.53 48.08 -13.93
CA MET A 1 -55.60 47.21 -15.14
C MET A 1 -54.32 46.38 -15.19
N ARG A 2 -54.46 45.09 -15.51
CA ARG A 2 -53.53 43.97 -15.25
C ARG A 2 -52.10 44.14 -15.81
N PRO A 3 -51.10 43.54 -15.13
CA PRO A 3 -50.05 42.81 -15.80
C PRO A 3 -50.04 41.34 -15.34
N SER A 4 -50.13 40.40 -16.27
CA SER A 4 -50.00 38.97 -16.01
C SER A 4 -49.35 38.28 -17.21
N LEU A 5 -48.58 37.23 -16.92
CA LEU A 5 -48.01 36.21 -17.83
C LEU A 5 -46.66 36.50 -18.48
N ARG A 6 -45.58 36.38 -17.68
CA ARG A 6 -44.32 35.73 -18.11
C ARG A 6 -43.66 35.03 -16.93
N LEU A 7 -44.24 33.90 -16.51
CA LEU A 7 -43.61 32.96 -15.56
C LEU A 7 -44.32 31.60 -15.66
N ALA A 8 -44.15 30.91 -16.79
CA ALA A 8 -44.54 29.50 -16.97
C ALA A 8 -43.96 28.95 -18.28
N LEU A 9 -42.63 28.85 -18.40
CA LEU A 9 -42.00 28.06 -19.46
C LEU A 9 -40.54 27.72 -19.12
N ALA A 10 -40.34 26.96 -18.05
CA ALA A 10 -39.03 26.38 -17.71
C ALA A 10 -39.16 25.12 -16.81
N ALA A 11 -40.16 24.26 -17.05
CA ALA A 11 -40.39 23.06 -16.22
C ALA A 11 -40.90 21.84 -17.01
N ALA A 12 -40.51 21.66 -18.28
CA ALA A 12 -40.96 20.51 -19.08
C ALA A 12 -39.93 20.03 -20.12
N ALA A 13 -38.72 19.69 -19.68
CA ALA A 13 -37.71 19.06 -20.54
C ALA A 13 -36.81 18.07 -19.77
N SER A 14 -37.41 17.15 -18.99
CA SER A 14 -36.67 16.14 -18.20
C SER A 14 -37.39 14.78 -18.10
N ALA A 15 -38.17 14.38 -19.12
CA ALA A 15 -38.81 13.06 -19.13
C ALA A 15 -39.16 12.61 -20.55
N ALA A 16 -38.17 12.20 -21.35
CA ALA A 16 -38.36 11.35 -22.55
C ALA A 16 -37.00 10.94 -23.16
N SER A 17 -36.32 9.95 -22.57
CA SER A 17 -35.29 9.17 -23.27
C SER A 17 -35.05 7.83 -22.56
N ALA A 18 -36.10 7.02 -22.48
CA ALA A 18 -36.02 5.64 -22.02
C ALA A 18 -37.14 4.83 -22.69
N ALA A 19 -36.93 4.42 -23.94
CA ALA A 19 -37.58 3.29 -24.61
C ALA A 19 -37.12 3.24 -26.09
N ASN A 20 -36.83 2.03 -26.58
CA ASN A 20 -36.25 1.63 -27.88
C ASN A 20 -34.74 1.36 -27.73
N THR A 21 -34.23 0.14 -27.85
CA THR A 21 -34.57 -0.88 -28.85
C THR A 21 -34.12 -2.26 -28.37
N ALA A 22 -35.06 -3.20 -28.27
CA ALA A 22 -34.78 -4.62 -28.23
C ALA A 22 -35.53 -5.26 -29.42
N ALA A 23 -34.80 -5.73 -30.44
CA ALA A 23 -35.13 -6.91 -31.23
C ALA A 23 -34.19 -7.05 -32.45
N ALA A 24 -33.75 -8.30 -32.63
CA ALA A 24 -33.34 -8.95 -33.88
C ALA A 24 -32.00 -8.56 -34.52
N PHE A 25 -31.00 -9.44 -34.36
CA PHE A 25 -30.39 -10.05 -35.55
C PHE A 25 -29.83 -11.45 -35.24
N THR A 26 -30.48 -12.46 -35.80
CA THR A 26 -29.98 -13.82 -35.92
C THR A 26 -29.28 -13.92 -37.27
N SER A 27 -27.98 -14.20 -37.31
CA SER A 27 -27.35 -14.81 -38.48
C SER A 27 -26.07 -15.55 -38.11
N GLN A 28 -26.10 -16.84 -38.41
CA GLN A 28 -25.00 -17.79 -38.54
C GLN A 28 -23.75 -17.17 -39.20
N THR A 29 -22.57 -17.45 -38.65
CA THR A 29 -21.45 -17.94 -39.46
C THR A 29 -20.69 -19.00 -38.68
N ALA A 30 -20.57 -20.18 -39.28
CA ALA A 30 -19.72 -21.27 -38.86
C ALA A 30 -18.28 -20.97 -39.27
N SER A 31 -17.30 -21.30 -38.42
CA SER A 31 -15.93 -21.64 -38.84
C SER A 31 -15.17 -22.37 -37.72
N ALA A 32 -14.96 -23.66 -37.99
CA ALA A 32 -13.92 -24.62 -37.59
C ALA A 32 -13.24 -24.59 -36.19
N PRO A 33 -13.10 -25.78 -35.54
CA PRO A 33 -12.31 -25.95 -34.32
C PRO A 33 -10.81 -25.99 -34.59
N PHE A 34 -10.05 -25.18 -33.85
CA PHE A 34 -8.59 -25.29 -33.78
C PHE A 34 -8.20 -26.52 -32.95
N VAL A 35 -7.64 -27.52 -33.62
CA VAL A 35 -7.10 -28.75 -33.05
C VAL A 35 -5.74 -28.43 -32.42
N ALA A 36 -5.67 -28.31 -31.10
CA ALA A 36 -4.41 -28.34 -30.38
C ALA A 36 -3.90 -29.79 -30.35
N ARG A 37 -2.87 -30.08 -31.14
CA ARG A 37 -2.13 -31.34 -31.10
C ARG A 37 -1.32 -31.41 -29.82
N SER A 38 -1.63 -32.40 -29.00
CA SER A 38 -0.72 -32.98 -28.00
C SER A 38 0.57 -33.44 -28.67
N ALA A 39 1.70 -32.99 -28.14
CA ALA A 39 2.98 -33.66 -28.26
C ALA A 39 3.53 -33.90 -26.86
N SER A 40 3.16 -35.07 -26.34
CA SER A 40 3.90 -35.77 -25.30
C SER A 40 5.27 -36.19 -25.85
N SER A 41 6.36 -35.78 -25.21
CA SER A 41 7.60 -36.57 -25.26
C SER A 41 8.29 -36.52 -23.91
N ALA A 42 8.43 -37.71 -23.32
CA ALA A 42 9.14 -38.00 -22.10
C ALA A 42 10.65 -38.08 -22.35
N ALA A 43 11.44 -37.62 -21.37
CA ALA A 43 12.75 -38.13 -20.97
C ALA A 43 13.14 -37.34 -19.70
N SER A 44 12.96 -37.86 -18.49
CA SER A 44 13.82 -38.86 -17.83
C SER A 44 15.30 -38.51 -17.94
N SER A 45 15.84 -37.85 -16.91
CA SER A 45 17.26 -37.90 -16.54
C SER A 45 17.41 -37.51 -15.07
N SER A 46 17.12 -38.47 -14.21
CA SER A 46 17.49 -38.47 -12.80
C SER A 46 19.01 -38.48 -12.69
N SER A 47 19.61 -37.44 -12.12
CA SER A 47 21.00 -37.48 -11.65
C SER A 47 20.99 -37.23 -10.14
N SER A 48 20.86 -38.32 -9.40
CA SER A 48 21.07 -38.40 -7.96
C SER A 48 22.57 -38.22 -7.67
N VAL A 49 22.96 -37.06 -7.17
CA VAL A 49 24.29 -36.86 -6.59
C VAL A 49 24.24 -37.36 -5.15
N VAL A 50 24.85 -38.52 -4.94
CA VAL A 50 25.12 -39.12 -3.63
C VAL A 50 26.30 -38.35 -3.02
N VAL A 51 26.04 -37.45 -2.08
CA VAL A 51 27.11 -36.88 -1.23
C VAL A 51 27.23 -37.76 0.00
N ALA A 52 28.34 -38.50 0.04
CA ALA A 52 28.71 -39.34 1.16
C ALA A 52 29.08 -38.49 2.39
N SER A 53 28.44 -38.84 3.49
CA SER A 53 28.78 -38.43 4.85
C SER A 53 30.18 -38.91 5.21
N SER A 54 31.02 -38.03 5.75
CA SER A 54 32.16 -38.45 6.57
C SER A 54 32.18 -37.65 7.86
N SER A 55 31.89 -38.40 8.92
CA SER A 55 32.02 -38.03 10.32
C SER A 55 33.45 -38.28 10.79
N SER A 56 34.04 -37.29 11.46
CA SER A 56 35.14 -37.40 12.44
C SER A 56 35.55 -35.96 12.78
N SER A 57 35.97 -35.55 13.97
CA SER A 57 36.03 -36.10 15.32
C SER A 57 36.54 -34.93 16.16
N SER A 58 35.87 -34.60 17.26
CA SER A 58 36.40 -33.65 18.25
C SER A 58 37.63 -34.23 18.95
N PRO A 59 38.54 -33.37 19.45
CA PRO A 59 38.79 -33.43 20.88
C PRO A 59 38.91 -32.05 21.55
N SER A 60 38.18 -31.93 22.66
CA SER A 60 38.60 -31.45 23.98
C SER A 60 39.79 -30.48 24.13
N ALA A 61 39.47 -29.34 24.76
CA ALA A 61 39.92 -28.93 26.11
C ALA A 61 40.88 -27.73 26.28
N LEU A 62 40.52 -26.94 27.30
CA LEU A 62 41.33 -26.12 28.23
C LEU A 62 41.76 -24.70 27.84
N ALA A 63 41.17 -23.71 28.53
CA ALA A 63 41.83 -22.77 29.46
C ALA A 63 40.92 -21.54 29.66
N MET A 64 40.10 -21.49 30.71
CA MET A 64 40.34 -20.70 31.93
C MET A 64 41.29 -19.49 31.74
N SER A 65 40.72 -18.29 31.71
CA SER A 65 41.30 -17.14 32.40
C SER A 65 40.21 -16.20 32.88
N ASP A 66 40.30 -15.98 34.19
CA ASP A 66 39.48 -15.19 35.08
C ASP A 66 39.93 -13.72 34.95
N SER A 67 39.01 -12.77 34.79
CA SER A 67 39.34 -11.33 34.81
C SER A 67 38.10 -10.50 35.18
N SER A 68 37.95 -10.37 36.50
CA SER A 68 37.71 -9.11 37.23
C SER A 68 36.70 -8.10 36.70
N ALA A 69 35.63 -8.00 37.49
CA ALA A 69 34.70 -6.89 37.65
C ALA A 69 35.28 -5.49 37.45
N THR A 70 34.61 -4.71 36.61
CA THR A 70 34.40 -3.27 36.81
C THR A 70 32.93 -2.98 36.55
N ASP A 71 32.18 -2.96 37.65
CA ASP A 71 30.81 -2.48 37.74
C ASP A 71 30.84 -0.96 37.59
N GLY A 72 30.32 -0.47 36.46
CA GLY A 72 30.31 0.93 36.07
C GLY A 72 29.02 1.21 35.32
N SER A 73 27.94 1.34 36.08
CA SER A 73 26.60 1.69 35.60
C SER A 73 26.63 3.06 34.92
N ALA A 74 26.72 3.06 33.59
CA ALA A 74 26.53 4.23 32.73
C ALA A 74 25.71 3.82 31.50
N GLU A 75 24.56 3.21 31.75
CA GLU A 75 23.67 2.70 30.71
C GLU A 75 22.39 3.53 30.64
N GLN A 76 22.48 4.82 30.29
CA GLN A 76 21.27 5.62 30.00
C GLN A 76 21.47 6.95 29.19
N PRO A 77 22.02 6.93 27.96
CA PRO A 77 21.77 8.03 27.02
C PRO A 77 21.05 7.65 25.71
N ALA A 78 20.96 6.37 25.34
CA ALA A 78 20.46 5.96 24.02
C ALA A 78 18.94 6.17 23.83
N ALA A 79 18.14 5.92 24.87
CA ALA A 79 16.68 6.01 24.77
C ALA A 79 16.18 7.46 24.60
N ALA A 80 16.80 8.42 25.30
CA ALA A 80 16.42 9.84 25.18
C ALA A 80 16.77 10.44 23.81
N ALA A 81 17.91 10.03 23.23
CA ALA A 81 18.30 10.46 21.88
C ALA A 81 17.36 9.92 20.79
N ALA A 82 16.88 8.67 20.94
CA ALA A 82 15.93 8.07 20.00
C ALA A 82 14.56 8.77 20.00
N VAL A 83 14.06 9.17 21.18
CA VAL A 83 12.78 9.90 21.31
C VAL A 83 12.85 11.27 20.65
N SER A 84 13.93 12.04 20.88
CA SER A 84 14.12 13.35 20.26
C SER A 84 14.18 13.28 18.73
N THR A 85 14.75 12.20 18.19
CA THR A 85 14.85 12.01 16.73
C THR A 85 13.49 11.68 16.12
N ARG A 86 12.66 10.89 16.80
CA ARG A 86 11.33 10.48 16.34
C ARG A 86 10.34 11.65 16.25
N GLU A 87 10.31 12.51 17.25
CA GLU A 87 9.47 13.72 17.24
C GLU A 87 9.90 14.69 16.13
N GLU A 88 11.21 14.88 15.96
CA GLU A 88 11.78 15.73 14.91
C GLU A 88 11.40 15.21 13.50
N ILE A 89 11.53 13.91 13.25
CA ILE A 89 11.11 13.29 11.99
C ILE A 89 9.60 13.49 11.78
N THR A 90 8.79 13.24 12.81
CA THR A 90 7.33 13.38 12.76
C THR A 90 6.91 14.81 12.41
N SER A 91 7.55 15.81 13.03
CA SER A 91 7.28 17.23 12.80
C SER A 91 7.62 17.71 11.38
N ARG A 92 8.52 17.00 10.70
CA ARG A 92 8.95 17.30 9.32
C ARG A 92 8.11 16.59 8.26
N MET A 93 7.25 15.66 8.65
CA MET A 93 6.40 14.95 7.69
C MET A 93 5.42 15.91 7.03
N SER A 94 5.13 15.65 5.76
CA SER A 94 4.14 16.39 4.98
C SER A 94 3.37 15.43 4.10
N ILE A 95 2.12 15.77 3.81
CA ILE A 95 1.33 15.03 2.83
C ILE A 95 1.89 15.28 1.43
N PRO A 96 2.20 14.24 0.64
CA PRO A 96 2.53 14.44 -0.77
C PRO A 96 1.31 14.93 -1.54
N LEU A 97 1.49 16.02 -2.28
CA LEU A 97 0.47 16.61 -3.13
C LEU A 97 0.51 16.04 -4.55
N THR A 98 1.68 15.55 -4.96
CA THR A 98 1.90 14.97 -6.29
C THR A 98 2.32 13.50 -6.20
N PHE A 99 2.13 12.79 -7.30
CA PHE A 99 2.57 11.41 -7.46
C PHE A 99 4.09 11.25 -7.23
N ASP A 100 4.90 12.14 -7.82
CA ASP A 100 6.36 12.12 -7.67
C ASP A 100 6.80 12.39 -6.21
N GLU A 101 6.14 13.31 -5.49
CA GLU A 101 6.39 13.52 -4.07
C GLU A 101 6.11 12.26 -3.24
N MET A 102 5.00 11.58 -3.51
CA MET A 102 4.65 10.34 -2.82
C MET A 102 5.66 9.23 -3.11
N VAL A 103 6.05 9.07 -4.38
CA VAL A 103 7.10 8.10 -4.80
C VAL A 103 8.40 8.39 -4.06
N ARG A 104 8.84 9.65 -4.00
CA ARG A 104 10.05 10.07 -3.28
C ARG A 104 9.97 9.75 -1.79
N GLN A 105 8.86 10.08 -1.15
CA GLN A 105 8.68 9.82 0.29
C GLN A 105 8.67 8.31 0.59
N ALA A 106 7.94 7.52 -0.18
CA ALA A 106 7.85 6.07 0.00
C ALA A 106 9.21 5.38 -0.24
N ALA A 107 9.88 5.69 -1.36
CA ALA A 107 11.18 5.11 -1.68
C ALA A 107 12.26 5.51 -0.65
N GLY A 108 12.28 6.78 -0.20
CA GLY A 108 13.20 7.23 0.85
C GLY A 108 12.96 6.51 2.18
N ALA A 109 11.71 6.33 2.60
CA ALA A 109 11.40 5.57 3.80
C ALA A 109 11.83 4.09 3.67
N MET A 110 11.63 3.47 2.50
CA MET A 110 12.08 2.10 2.23
C MET A 110 13.60 1.96 2.33
N GLU A 111 14.32 2.94 1.79
CA GLU A 111 15.78 3.01 1.82
C GLU A 111 16.33 3.15 3.23
N ASP A 112 15.84 4.15 3.99
CA ASP A 112 16.23 4.38 5.39
C ASP A 112 15.94 3.13 6.26
N ALA A 113 14.81 2.45 6.03
CA ALA A 113 14.46 1.23 6.74
C ALA A 113 15.37 0.05 6.37
N TYR A 114 15.72 -0.08 5.09
CA TYR A 114 16.63 -1.13 4.61
C TYR A 114 18.04 -0.94 5.17
N GLU A 115 18.56 0.29 5.17
CA GLU A 115 19.81 0.66 5.84
C GLU A 115 19.74 0.38 7.35
N GLY A 116 18.56 0.55 7.96
CA GLY A 116 18.24 0.13 9.32
C GLY A 116 17.96 -1.37 9.53
N GLY A 117 18.34 -2.23 8.58
CA GLY A 117 18.26 -3.69 8.66
C GLY A 117 16.87 -4.30 8.41
N LYS A 118 15.88 -3.51 7.96
CA LYS A 118 14.51 -3.99 7.73
C LYS A 118 14.34 -4.42 6.28
N ALA A 119 14.72 -5.66 5.97
CA ALA A 119 14.62 -6.24 4.61
C ALA A 119 13.24 -6.81 4.26
N ARG A 120 12.25 -6.71 5.15
CA ARG A 120 10.87 -7.18 4.96
C ARG A 120 9.94 -6.02 5.25
N GLN A 121 9.41 -5.42 4.21
CA GLN A 121 8.78 -4.11 4.30
C GLN A 121 7.34 -4.14 3.78
N THR A 122 6.46 -3.40 4.43
CA THR A 122 5.11 -3.12 3.94
C THR A 122 5.00 -1.62 3.72
N ILE A 123 4.54 -1.22 2.53
CA ILE A 123 4.20 0.16 2.22
C ILE A 123 2.72 0.27 1.85
N ARG A 124 2.10 1.36 2.29
CA ARG A 124 0.74 1.75 1.89
C ARG A 124 0.81 3.15 1.30
N VAL A 125 0.38 3.28 0.06
CA VAL A 125 0.43 4.51 -0.72
C VAL A 125 -0.94 4.78 -1.33
N LEU A 126 -1.22 6.05 -1.59
CA LEU A 126 -2.35 6.42 -2.45
C LEU A 126 -2.01 6.04 -3.90
N LEU A 127 -3.03 5.90 -4.72
CA LEU A 127 -2.88 5.56 -6.13
C LEU A 127 -3.22 6.76 -7.00
N PRO A 128 -2.47 7.00 -8.10
CA PRO A 128 -2.77 8.08 -9.01
C PRO A 128 -4.08 7.78 -9.75
N ARG A 129 -4.98 8.77 -9.77
CA ARG A 129 -6.25 8.73 -10.47
C ARG A 129 -6.43 10.03 -11.25
N ASP A 130 -6.88 9.90 -12.50
CA ASP A 130 -7.32 11.08 -13.26
C ASP A 130 -8.73 11.46 -12.76
N PRO A 131 -8.93 12.71 -12.28
CA PRO A 131 -10.23 13.14 -11.76
C PRO A 131 -11.33 13.17 -12.82
N THR A 132 -10.96 13.16 -14.10
CA THR A 132 -11.86 13.19 -15.25
C THR A 132 -11.99 11.83 -15.94
N ASN A 133 -11.10 10.89 -15.65
CA ASN A 133 -11.02 9.62 -16.37
C ASN A 133 -10.63 8.44 -15.48
N ASP A 134 -11.47 7.42 -15.46
CA ASP A 134 -11.24 6.21 -14.68
C ASP A 134 -10.30 5.21 -15.37
N GLN A 135 -9.84 5.46 -16.61
CA GLN A 135 -9.01 4.54 -17.40
C GLN A 135 -7.51 4.86 -17.36
N ILE A 136 -7.01 5.61 -16.36
CA ILE A 136 -5.58 5.96 -16.25
C ILE A 136 -4.63 4.78 -16.46
N GLY A 137 -5.01 3.64 -15.90
CA GLY A 137 -4.26 2.40 -16.02
C GLY A 137 -4.07 1.92 -17.47
N GLN A 138 -5.08 2.08 -18.32
CA GLN A 138 -4.98 1.72 -19.74
C GLN A 138 -4.07 2.68 -20.50
N TYR A 139 -3.99 3.95 -20.09
CA TYR A 139 -3.09 4.90 -20.75
C TYR A 139 -1.63 4.65 -20.39
N LEU A 140 -1.35 4.29 -19.13
CA LEU A 140 -0.02 3.91 -18.67
C LEU A 140 0.46 2.61 -19.35
N GLU A 141 -0.43 1.63 -19.57
CA GLU A 141 -0.10 0.38 -20.29
C GLU A 141 0.24 0.61 -21.77
N ASN A 142 -0.32 1.65 -22.39
CA ASN A 142 -0.16 1.91 -23.82
C ASN A 142 0.95 2.94 -24.14
N ASP A 143 1.79 3.31 -23.16
CA ASP A 143 2.74 4.41 -23.27
C ASP A 143 2.10 5.71 -23.79
N ALA A 144 0.81 5.91 -23.52
CA ALA A 144 0.16 7.16 -23.87
C ALA A 144 0.74 8.27 -22.99
N ASP A 145 0.90 9.46 -23.55
CA ASP A 145 1.42 10.62 -22.83
C ASP A 145 0.37 11.04 -21.76
N VAL A 146 0.46 10.43 -20.59
CA VAL A 146 -0.42 10.73 -19.45
C VAL A 146 0.09 12.01 -18.83
N ASP A 147 -0.74 13.04 -18.84
CA ASP A 147 -0.46 14.27 -18.13
C ASP A 147 -0.47 14.02 -16.62
N THR A 148 0.69 13.66 -16.09
CA THR A 148 0.89 13.37 -14.67
C THR A 148 0.65 14.59 -13.78
N ALA A 149 0.62 15.81 -14.34
CA ALA A 149 0.40 17.04 -13.58
C ALA A 149 -1.04 17.16 -13.05
N ASN A 150 -2.00 16.48 -13.68
CA ASN A 150 -3.41 16.56 -13.32
C ASN A 150 -3.90 15.35 -12.51
N LEU A 151 -2.99 14.48 -12.07
CA LEU A 151 -3.35 13.29 -11.31
C LEU A 151 -3.63 13.63 -9.85
N VAL A 152 -4.73 13.10 -9.34
CA VAL A 152 -5.09 13.18 -7.93
C VAL A 152 -4.69 11.87 -7.26
N LEU A 153 -4.15 11.97 -6.05
CA LEU A 153 -3.85 10.82 -5.22
C LEU A 153 -5.12 10.36 -4.47
N ALA A 154 -5.58 9.15 -4.77
CA ALA A 154 -6.78 8.55 -4.21
C ALA A 154 -6.47 7.31 -3.34
N PRO A 155 -7.20 7.09 -2.24
CA PRO A 155 -7.05 5.87 -1.44
C PRO A 155 -7.40 4.62 -2.26
N PRO A 156 -6.74 3.47 -2.04
CA PRO A 156 -7.06 2.21 -2.71
C PRO A 156 -8.29 1.53 -2.05
N ASP A 157 -9.46 2.16 -2.16
CA ASP A 157 -10.71 1.75 -1.50
C ASP A 157 -11.85 1.46 -2.50
N GLU A 158 -13.10 1.38 -2.01
CA GLU A 158 -14.27 1.10 -2.84
C GLU A 158 -14.66 2.23 -3.82
N THR A 159 -13.97 3.39 -3.81
CA THR A 159 -14.24 4.49 -4.74
C THR A 159 -13.77 4.20 -6.18
N TRP A 160 -13.04 3.10 -6.38
CA TRP A 160 -12.58 2.61 -7.67
C TRP A 160 -13.65 1.76 -8.36
N GLN A 161 -14.43 2.39 -9.24
CA GLN A 161 -15.60 1.76 -9.89
C GLN A 161 -15.25 0.55 -10.77
N GLY A 162 -14.06 0.56 -11.39
CA GLY A 162 -13.54 -0.57 -12.16
C GLY A 162 -12.98 -1.69 -11.29
N GLY A 163 -13.18 -1.61 -9.97
CA GLY A 163 -12.81 -2.65 -9.01
C GLY A 163 -11.32 -2.91 -8.95
N ILE A 164 -10.97 -4.15 -8.59
CA ILE A 164 -9.58 -4.52 -8.30
C ILE A 164 -8.65 -4.41 -9.51
N MET A 165 -9.17 -4.62 -10.71
CA MET A 165 -8.38 -4.47 -11.93
C MET A 165 -8.02 -3.02 -12.21
N GLN A 166 -8.93 -2.08 -12.00
CA GLN A 166 -8.62 -0.66 -12.15
C GLN A 166 -7.59 -0.21 -11.12
N LEU A 167 -7.74 -0.66 -9.87
CA LEU A 167 -6.76 -0.45 -8.80
C LEU A 167 -5.38 -1.00 -9.20
N TYR A 168 -5.30 -2.24 -9.71
CA TYR A 168 -4.04 -2.85 -10.11
C TYR A 168 -3.33 -2.07 -11.20
N ARG A 169 -4.07 -1.59 -12.21
CA ARG A 169 -3.48 -0.80 -13.29
C ARG A 169 -2.93 0.56 -12.83
N ALA A 170 -3.39 1.10 -11.70
CA ALA A 170 -2.78 2.26 -11.07
C ALA A 170 -1.64 1.87 -10.11
N ALA A 171 -1.79 0.75 -9.40
CA ALA A 171 -0.80 0.26 -8.45
C ALA A 171 0.48 -0.24 -9.12
N ALA A 172 0.40 -1.05 -10.16
CA ALA A 172 1.57 -1.60 -10.86
C ALA A 172 2.58 -0.53 -11.33
N PRO A 173 2.19 0.53 -12.06
CA PRO A 173 3.13 1.60 -12.43
C PRO A 173 3.63 2.39 -11.21
N THR A 174 2.80 2.57 -10.17
CA THR A 174 3.23 3.17 -8.89
C THR A 174 4.35 2.36 -8.25
N CYS A 175 4.23 1.03 -8.22
CA CYS A 175 5.27 0.12 -7.72
C CYS A 175 6.56 0.28 -8.54
N GLN A 176 6.45 0.29 -9.86
CA GLN A 176 7.62 0.43 -10.73
C GLN A 176 8.38 1.72 -10.44
N GLU A 177 7.69 2.86 -10.31
CA GLU A 177 8.34 4.15 -10.02
C GLU A 177 8.99 4.16 -8.64
N ILE A 178 8.35 3.61 -7.61
CA ILE A 178 8.93 3.45 -6.28
C ILE A 178 10.19 2.57 -6.34
N LEU A 179 10.13 1.44 -7.03
CA LEU A 179 11.26 0.50 -7.14
C LEU A 179 12.42 1.05 -7.98
N ARG A 180 12.13 1.78 -9.07
CA ARG A 180 13.14 2.51 -9.85
C ARG A 180 13.86 3.54 -8.99
N ARG A 181 13.10 4.26 -8.13
CA ARG A 181 13.66 5.25 -7.22
C ARG A 181 14.48 4.62 -6.08
N PHE A 182 14.00 3.50 -5.52
CA PHE A 182 14.67 2.77 -4.43
C PHE A 182 15.96 2.10 -4.90
N SER A 183 15.94 1.47 -6.08
CA SER A 183 17.09 0.73 -6.60
C SER A 183 18.14 1.72 -7.11
N ARG A 184 19.06 2.15 -6.23
CA ARG A 184 20.17 3.04 -6.59
C ARG A 184 20.96 2.44 -7.77
N ASP A 185 21.02 3.17 -8.88
CA ASP A 185 21.72 2.77 -10.09
C ASP A 185 23.15 2.31 -9.81
N THR A 186 23.56 1.24 -10.48
CA THR A 186 24.99 0.97 -10.70
C THR A 186 25.33 1.48 -12.09
N ALA A 187 25.96 2.65 -12.18
CA ALA A 187 26.40 3.29 -13.43
C ALA A 187 25.31 3.95 -14.31
N GLY A 188 24.21 4.44 -13.72
CA GLY A 188 23.24 5.32 -14.38
C GLY A 188 22.23 4.62 -15.31
N VAL A 189 22.10 3.30 -15.21
CA VAL A 189 21.10 2.51 -15.95
C VAL A 189 20.06 1.98 -14.95
N PRO A 190 18.78 2.38 -15.07
CA PRO A 190 17.71 1.88 -14.22
C PRO A 190 17.63 0.35 -14.22
N PRO A 191 17.28 -0.29 -13.09
CA PRO A 191 17.13 -1.74 -13.05
C PRO A 191 16.06 -2.17 -14.04
N LYS A 192 16.27 -3.34 -14.64
CA LYS A 192 15.23 -3.95 -15.47
C LYS A 192 14.10 -4.44 -14.55
N MET A 193 12.88 -4.02 -14.86
CA MET A 193 11.68 -4.46 -14.17
C MET A 193 11.08 -5.67 -14.87
N ILE A 194 10.74 -6.71 -14.12
CA ILE A 194 10.03 -7.88 -14.62
C ILE A 194 8.82 -8.13 -13.74
N GLU A 195 7.67 -8.30 -14.37
CA GLU A 195 6.48 -8.77 -13.70
C GLU A 195 6.41 -10.31 -13.79
N ASP A 196 6.31 -10.96 -12.64
CA ASP A 196 5.99 -12.38 -12.54
C ASP A 196 4.48 -12.56 -12.37
N ARG A 197 3.83 -12.96 -13.47
CA ARG A 197 2.39 -13.22 -13.54
C ARG A 197 1.98 -14.57 -12.94
N SER A 198 2.90 -15.41 -12.49
CA SER A 198 2.54 -16.70 -11.86
C SER A 198 1.80 -16.54 -10.53
N VAL A 199 1.89 -15.37 -9.90
CA VAL A 199 1.17 -15.05 -8.65
C VAL A 199 -0.32 -14.74 -8.90
N ASP A 200 -0.68 -14.32 -10.11
CA ASP A 200 -2.06 -14.11 -10.58
C ASP A 200 -2.14 -14.52 -12.06
N GLU A 201 -2.14 -15.82 -12.30
CA GLU A 201 -2.18 -16.38 -13.67
C GLU A 201 -3.45 -15.98 -14.43
N SER A 202 -4.54 -15.74 -13.68
CA SER A 202 -5.82 -15.31 -14.24
C SER A 202 -5.78 -13.86 -14.70
N GLY A 203 -4.96 -13.02 -14.04
CA GLY A 203 -4.92 -11.59 -14.20
C GLY A 203 -6.22 -10.89 -13.75
N VAL A 204 -7.03 -11.53 -12.90
CA VAL A 204 -8.34 -11.03 -12.44
C VAL A 204 -8.30 -10.62 -10.96
N ASP A 205 -7.35 -11.16 -10.19
CA ASP A 205 -7.26 -10.92 -8.75
C ASP A 205 -6.59 -9.57 -8.44
N GLY A 206 -5.99 -8.94 -9.46
CA GLY A 206 -5.34 -7.64 -9.36
C GLY A 206 -4.16 -7.67 -8.40
N VAL A 207 -3.41 -8.77 -8.45
CA VAL A 207 -2.17 -8.98 -7.70
C VAL A 207 -1.01 -9.09 -8.69
N GLY A 208 0.18 -8.65 -8.30
CA GLY A 208 1.37 -8.88 -9.10
C GLY A 208 2.63 -8.98 -8.27
N LEU A 209 3.63 -9.68 -8.82
CA LEU A 209 4.97 -9.72 -8.25
C LEU A 209 5.92 -8.99 -9.21
N TRP A 210 6.49 -7.88 -8.74
CA TRP A 210 7.49 -7.13 -9.46
C TRP A 210 8.89 -7.47 -8.94
N LEU A 211 9.78 -7.80 -9.87
CA LEU A 211 11.17 -8.14 -9.63
C LEU A 211 12.07 -7.10 -10.29
N THR A 212 13.01 -6.54 -9.54
CA THR A 212 14.10 -5.76 -10.12
C THR A 212 15.25 -6.70 -10.48
N GLN A 213 15.91 -6.43 -11.61
CA GLN A 213 17.19 -7.04 -11.97
C GLN A 213 18.25 -5.95 -11.95
N SER A 214 18.98 -5.92 -10.84
CA SER A 214 20.08 -5.01 -10.58
C SER A 214 21.40 -5.58 -11.14
N SER A 215 22.45 -4.76 -11.14
CA SER A 215 23.81 -5.19 -11.54
C SER A 215 24.37 -6.29 -10.63
N LEU A 216 23.97 -6.27 -9.34
CA LEU A 216 24.31 -7.24 -8.32
C LEU A 216 23.03 -7.92 -7.86
N PRO A 217 22.94 -9.27 -7.90
CA PRO A 217 21.74 -10.00 -7.48
C PRO A 217 21.32 -9.71 -6.04
N LEU A 218 22.27 -9.33 -5.17
CA LEU A 218 22.00 -8.95 -3.78
C LEU A 218 21.11 -7.69 -3.66
N ASN A 219 21.08 -6.86 -4.70
CA ASN A 219 20.29 -5.63 -4.76
C ASN A 219 18.97 -5.83 -5.52
N ASP A 220 18.64 -7.06 -5.92
CA ASP A 220 17.34 -7.36 -6.49
C ASP A 220 16.26 -7.23 -5.40
N VAL A 221 15.11 -6.71 -5.78
CA VAL A 221 13.96 -6.49 -4.92
C VAL A 221 12.79 -7.30 -5.47
N SER A 222 12.06 -7.94 -4.56
CA SER A 222 10.78 -8.56 -4.86
C SER A 222 9.65 -7.77 -4.19
N CYS A 223 8.71 -7.24 -4.96
CA CYS A 223 7.59 -6.47 -4.43
C CYS A 223 6.26 -7.09 -4.86
N PHE A 224 5.47 -7.53 -3.89
CA PHE A 224 4.09 -7.92 -4.12
C PHE A 224 3.20 -6.68 -4.13
N VAL A 225 2.47 -6.48 -5.22
CA VAL A 225 1.52 -5.39 -5.41
C VAL A 225 0.12 -5.91 -5.11
N GLN A 226 -0.54 -5.25 -4.16
CA GLN A 226 -1.87 -5.60 -3.68
C GLN A 226 -2.05 -7.06 -3.27
N PRO A 227 -1.10 -7.69 -2.53
CA PRO A 227 -1.25 -9.09 -2.15
C PRO A 227 -2.52 -9.31 -1.32
N THR A 228 -3.16 -10.45 -1.57
CA THR A 228 -4.31 -10.95 -0.82
C THR A 228 -3.88 -12.03 0.16
N GLN A 229 -4.80 -12.48 1.02
CA GLN A 229 -4.53 -13.61 1.93
C GLN A 229 -4.18 -14.90 1.18
N GLU A 230 -4.68 -15.07 -0.04
CA GLU A 230 -4.45 -16.26 -0.88
C GLU A 230 -3.01 -16.30 -1.39
N THR A 231 -2.37 -15.14 -1.53
CA THR A 231 -0.98 -15.03 -2.02
C THR A 231 0.09 -15.16 -0.93
N VAL A 232 -0.29 -15.33 0.34
CA VAL A 232 0.67 -15.38 1.46
C VAL A 232 1.64 -16.56 1.35
N ASP A 233 1.20 -17.68 0.78
CA ASP A 233 2.09 -18.84 0.54
C ASP A 233 3.18 -18.52 -0.51
N ALA A 234 2.83 -17.74 -1.53
CA ALA A 234 3.80 -17.24 -2.52
C ALA A 234 4.76 -16.23 -1.88
N VAL A 235 4.24 -15.33 -1.02
CA VAL A 235 5.07 -14.39 -0.24
C VAL A 235 6.09 -15.14 0.62
N GLU A 236 5.67 -16.19 1.33
CA GLU A 236 6.56 -17.01 2.16
C GLU A 236 7.65 -17.72 1.33
N THR A 237 7.27 -18.24 0.16
CA THR A 237 8.21 -18.88 -0.77
C THR A 237 9.27 -17.90 -1.25
N ILE A 238 8.85 -16.70 -1.71
CA ILE A 238 9.78 -15.65 -2.16
C ILE A 238 10.62 -15.13 -0.99
N HIS A 239 10.03 -14.95 0.20
CA HIS A 239 10.73 -14.57 1.42
C HIS A 239 11.88 -15.54 1.73
N ALA A 240 11.63 -16.84 1.66
CA ALA A 240 12.63 -17.87 1.94
C ALA A 240 13.77 -17.89 0.91
N GLN A 241 13.46 -17.62 -0.37
CA GLN A 241 14.44 -17.55 -1.46
C GLN A 241 15.21 -16.22 -1.49
N ALA A 242 14.65 -15.14 -0.94
CA ALA A 242 15.25 -13.82 -1.00
C ALA A 242 16.52 -13.71 -0.14
N GLY A 243 16.61 -14.44 0.97
CA GLY A 243 17.71 -14.29 1.92
C GLY A 243 17.80 -12.84 2.42
N PRO A 244 18.95 -12.14 2.31
CA PRO A 244 19.09 -10.74 2.74
C PRO A 244 18.45 -9.71 1.80
N ARG A 245 18.01 -10.12 0.60
CA ARG A 245 17.39 -9.23 -0.39
C ARG A 245 16.06 -8.69 0.11
N LEU A 246 15.69 -7.48 -0.32
CA LEU A 246 14.44 -6.85 0.10
C LEU A 246 13.24 -7.60 -0.48
N VAL A 247 12.27 -7.92 0.39
CA VAL A 247 10.91 -8.32 -0.02
C VAL A 247 9.93 -7.29 0.52
N ALA A 248 9.17 -6.68 -0.38
CA ALA A 248 8.21 -5.63 -0.08
C ALA A 248 6.78 -6.07 -0.39
N LEU A 249 5.81 -5.54 0.37
CA LEU A 249 4.39 -5.63 0.11
C LEU A 249 3.86 -4.21 -0.09
N MET A 250 3.29 -3.91 -1.24
CA MET A 250 2.68 -2.61 -1.52
C MET A 250 1.17 -2.74 -1.55
N ASN A 251 0.49 -1.89 -0.77
CA ASN A 251 -0.98 -1.83 -0.69
C ASN A 251 -1.66 -3.19 -0.43
N PRO A 252 -1.22 -3.99 0.55
CA PRO A 252 -1.86 -5.27 0.84
C PRO A 252 -3.36 -5.11 1.12
N GLN A 253 -4.17 -6.02 0.57
CA GLN A 253 -5.64 -5.92 0.56
C GLN A 253 -6.30 -6.38 1.87
N TRP A 254 -5.56 -7.01 2.77
CA TRP A 254 -6.09 -7.22 4.11
C TRP A 254 -6.17 -5.86 4.82
N ARG A 255 -7.37 -5.54 5.28
CA ARG A 255 -7.57 -4.45 6.24
C ARG A 255 -6.75 -4.79 7.48
N ASN A 256 -5.95 -3.85 7.96
CA ASN A 256 -5.42 -3.95 9.32
C ASN A 256 -6.65 -4.15 10.22
N ALA A 257 -6.64 -5.17 11.07
CA ALA A 257 -7.82 -5.67 11.78
C ALA A 257 -8.48 -4.64 12.73
N ASP A 258 -7.96 -3.41 12.79
CA ASP A 258 -8.27 -2.39 13.78
C ASP A 258 -9.47 -1.47 13.44
N ASP A 259 -10.01 -1.50 12.22
CA ASP A 259 -10.82 -0.36 11.72
C ASP A 259 -12.35 -0.42 11.86
N ALA A 260 -12.94 -1.53 12.33
CA ALA A 260 -14.40 -1.56 12.51
C ALA A 260 -14.87 -2.55 13.58
N LEU A 261 -14.21 -3.70 13.66
CA LEU A 261 -14.54 -4.74 14.64
C LEU A 261 -13.80 -4.56 15.96
N ASP A 262 -12.69 -3.82 16.01
CA ASP A 262 -11.92 -3.66 17.23
C ASP A 262 -12.44 -2.53 18.14
N ALA A 263 -13.02 -1.47 17.55
CA ALA A 263 -13.84 -0.52 18.32
C ALA A 263 -15.08 -1.20 18.94
N ALA A 264 -15.65 -2.19 18.25
CA ALA A 264 -16.73 -3.02 18.79
C ALA A 264 -16.22 -4.09 19.78
N SER A 265 -15.04 -4.70 19.55
CA SER A 265 -14.46 -5.77 20.39
C SER A 265 -13.95 -5.22 21.73
N LYS A 266 -13.41 -4.00 21.74
CA LYS A 266 -12.95 -3.29 22.94
C LYS A 266 -14.10 -2.84 23.83
N SER A 267 -15.34 -2.90 23.33
CA SER A 267 -16.55 -2.54 24.08
C SER A 267 -17.35 -3.73 24.64
N GLY A 268 -16.90 -4.99 24.52
CA GLY A 268 -17.70 -6.11 25.06
C GLY A 268 -17.10 -7.52 25.11
N GLY A 269 -16.19 -7.78 26.05
CA GLY A 269 -16.00 -9.10 26.68
C GLY A 269 -15.17 -10.17 25.95
N VAL A 270 -14.93 -11.29 26.66
CA VAL A 270 -14.07 -12.47 26.32
C VAL A 270 -14.33 -13.10 24.94
N LEU A 271 -15.40 -12.72 24.25
CA LEU A 271 -15.75 -13.16 22.90
C LEU A 271 -15.02 -12.39 21.77
N GLY A 272 -14.49 -11.19 22.03
CA GLY A 272 -13.77 -10.38 21.02
C GLY A 272 -12.48 -11.03 20.51
N GLY A 273 -11.72 -11.69 21.40
CA GLY A 273 -10.51 -12.43 21.03
C GLY A 273 -10.76 -13.70 20.20
N PHE A 274 -11.96 -14.28 20.29
CA PHE A 274 -12.32 -15.50 19.55
C PHE A 274 -12.72 -15.20 18.09
N ALA A 275 -13.26 -14.01 17.80
CA ALA A 275 -13.62 -13.60 16.45
C ALA A 275 -12.39 -13.35 15.55
N SER A 276 -11.30 -12.80 16.11
CA SER A 276 -10.03 -12.62 15.40
C SER A 276 -9.27 -13.94 15.17
N PHE A 277 -9.53 -14.97 15.97
CA PHE A 277 -8.95 -16.31 15.84
C PHE A 277 -9.68 -17.20 14.81
N LEU A 278 -10.99 -16.97 14.59
CA LEU A 278 -11.81 -17.78 13.67
C LEU A 278 -11.85 -17.24 12.23
N GLY A 279 -11.44 -16.00 11.99
CA GLY A 279 -11.30 -15.45 10.64
C GLY A 279 -9.86 -15.61 10.14
N GLY A 280 -9.64 -16.36 9.05
CA GLY A 280 -8.32 -16.67 8.47
C GLY A 280 -7.35 -15.48 8.27
N LYS A 281 -7.84 -14.23 8.35
CA LYS A 281 -7.06 -12.99 8.34
C LYS A 281 -5.99 -12.92 9.45
N GLY A 282 -6.34 -13.34 10.67
CA GLY A 282 -5.41 -13.29 11.81
C GLY A 282 -4.18 -14.14 11.57
N ARG A 283 -4.36 -15.31 10.96
CA ARG A 283 -3.29 -16.25 10.62
C ARG A 283 -2.34 -15.67 9.56
N SER A 284 -2.86 -14.99 8.55
CA SER A 284 -2.01 -14.36 7.52
C SER A 284 -1.16 -13.23 8.10
N LEU A 285 -1.74 -12.36 8.93
CA LEU A 285 -1.00 -11.28 9.60
C LEU A 285 0.08 -11.83 10.54
N GLU A 286 -0.24 -12.85 11.33
CA GLU A 286 0.71 -13.51 12.22
C GLU A 286 1.86 -14.18 11.46
N ARG A 287 1.61 -14.72 10.25
CA ARG A 287 2.67 -15.27 9.38
C ARG A 287 3.59 -14.18 8.86
N LEU A 288 3.03 -13.05 8.43
CA LEU A 288 3.82 -11.90 7.96
C LEU A 288 4.67 -11.31 9.08
N ASP A 289 4.11 -11.20 10.29
CA ASP A 289 4.82 -10.75 11.49
C ASP A 289 5.98 -11.69 11.84
N ARG A 290 5.75 -13.01 11.80
CA ARG A 290 6.81 -14.02 11.97
C ARG A 290 7.91 -13.93 10.91
N MET A 291 7.57 -13.51 9.69
CA MET A 291 8.53 -13.23 8.62
C MET A 291 9.23 -11.87 8.78
N GLY A 292 8.88 -11.07 9.80
CA GLY A 292 9.48 -9.78 10.10
C GLY A 292 9.02 -8.63 9.22
N PHE A 293 7.87 -8.75 8.54
CA PHE A 293 7.32 -7.65 7.76
C PHE A 293 6.89 -6.50 8.68
N VAL A 294 7.41 -5.31 8.41
CA VAL A 294 7.10 -4.09 9.18
C VAL A 294 6.55 -2.99 8.27
N ASN A 295 5.62 -2.19 8.79
CA ASN A 295 5.11 -1.03 8.07
C ASN A 295 6.18 0.06 8.01
N VAL A 296 6.68 0.34 6.81
CA VAL A 296 7.77 1.29 6.59
C VAL A 296 7.29 2.67 6.19
N TYR A 297 6.26 2.69 5.36
CA TYR A 297 5.59 3.91 4.95
C TYR A 297 4.10 3.63 4.82
N THR A 298 3.26 4.48 5.40
CA THR A 298 1.81 4.37 5.28
C THR A 298 1.23 5.74 5.09
N LEU A 299 0.57 5.93 3.96
CA LEU A 299 -0.22 7.10 3.63
C LEU A 299 -1.67 6.66 3.44
N GLU A 300 -2.54 7.13 4.33
CA GLU A 300 -3.96 6.82 4.35
C GLU A 300 -4.77 8.11 4.26
N GLY A 301 -6.02 8.01 3.79
CA GLY A 301 -6.94 9.13 3.74
C GLY A 301 -8.38 8.68 3.83
N TYR A 302 -9.20 9.49 4.51
CA TYR A 302 -10.64 9.30 4.63
C TYR A 302 -11.32 10.64 4.93
N VAL A 303 -12.66 10.65 4.95
CA VAL A 303 -13.45 11.85 5.25
C VAL A 303 -13.80 11.89 6.74
N CYS A 304 -13.45 12.99 7.41
CA CYS A 304 -13.85 13.28 8.80
C CYS A 304 -14.43 14.70 8.86
N LYS A 305 -15.53 14.90 9.61
CA LYS A 305 -16.22 16.21 9.69
C LYS A 305 -16.59 16.82 8.32
N GLY A 306 -16.79 15.97 7.32
CA GLY A 306 -17.08 16.34 5.93
C GLY A 306 -15.87 16.85 5.12
N GLY A 307 -14.67 16.93 5.72
CA GLY A 307 -13.41 17.28 5.04
C GLY A 307 -12.51 16.07 4.82
N ASN A 308 -11.60 16.16 3.86
CA ASN A 308 -10.58 15.13 3.64
C ASN A 308 -9.52 15.23 4.74
N VAL A 309 -9.23 14.10 5.37
CA VAL A 309 -8.12 13.93 6.30
C VAL A 309 -7.14 12.95 5.69
N ARG A 310 -5.84 13.23 5.84
CA ARG A 310 -4.78 12.30 5.50
C ARG A 310 -3.90 12.04 6.71
N MET A 311 -3.40 10.82 6.78
CA MET A 311 -2.50 10.37 7.84
C MET A 311 -1.27 9.77 7.20
N VAL A 312 -0.10 10.10 7.74
CA VAL A 312 1.18 9.56 7.29
C VAL A 312 1.95 8.97 8.47
N LYS A 313 2.61 7.83 8.22
CA LYS A 313 3.47 7.14 9.17
C LYS A 313 4.70 6.59 8.45
N ARG A 314 5.88 6.83 9.02
CA ARG A 314 7.13 6.14 8.68
C ARG A 314 7.49 5.13 9.77
N PHE A 315 8.38 4.17 9.51
CA PHE A 315 8.82 3.20 10.54
C PHE A 315 9.43 3.86 11.78
N ASP A 316 10.05 5.04 11.61
CA ASP A 316 10.82 5.80 12.58
C ASP A 316 10.09 7.06 13.11
N SER A 317 8.79 7.21 12.80
CA SER A 317 7.98 8.36 13.21
C SER A 317 6.78 7.94 14.06
N ASP A 318 6.08 8.91 14.62
CA ASP A 318 4.67 8.74 15.02
C ASP A 318 3.76 8.91 13.81
N TRP A 319 2.47 8.61 13.98
CA TRP A 319 1.46 9.00 13.02
C TRP A 319 1.30 10.51 13.06
N ALA A 320 1.28 11.15 11.89
CA ALA A 320 0.92 12.55 11.75
C ALA A 320 -0.37 12.67 10.96
N VAL A 321 -1.29 13.51 11.46
CA VAL A 321 -2.65 13.70 10.94
C VAL A 321 -2.75 15.10 10.36
N PHE A 322 -3.34 15.20 9.17
CA PHE A 322 -3.50 16.43 8.43
C PHE A 322 -4.91 16.60 7.88
N ALA A 323 -5.44 17.82 7.90
CA ALA A 323 -6.71 18.18 7.30
C ALA A 323 -6.49 18.94 5.99
N GLU A 324 -7.26 18.62 4.96
CA GLU A 324 -7.26 19.37 3.70
C GLU A 324 -7.79 20.80 3.93
N ASN A 325 -7.10 21.79 3.37
CA ASN A 325 -7.53 23.19 3.43
C ASN A 325 -8.81 23.42 2.60
N ASP A 326 -9.52 24.51 2.85
CA ASP A 326 -10.81 24.75 2.16
C ASP A 326 -10.64 25.07 0.67
N ALA A 327 -9.40 25.36 0.22
CA ALA A 327 -9.07 25.55 -1.18
C ALA A 327 -8.81 24.21 -1.93
N GLY A 328 -8.66 23.08 -1.23
CA GLY A 328 -8.29 21.80 -1.81
C GLY A 328 -6.87 21.78 -2.41
N THR A 329 -6.00 22.70 -2.00
CA THR A 329 -4.65 22.88 -2.56
C THR A 329 -3.54 22.36 -1.64
N GLY A 330 -3.86 22.01 -0.39
CA GLY A 330 -2.87 21.61 0.59
C GLY A 330 -3.47 21.03 1.85
N TYR A 331 -2.58 20.65 2.76
CA TYR A 331 -2.92 19.97 4.00
C TYR A 331 -2.28 20.69 5.20
N VAL A 332 -3.05 20.88 6.27
CA VAL A 332 -2.62 21.54 7.50
C VAL A 332 -2.44 20.49 8.61
N PRO A 333 -1.33 20.50 9.35
CA PRO A 333 -1.10 19.55 10.44
C PRO A 333 -2.10 19.77 11.58
N VAL A 334 -2.71 18.67 12.03
CA VAL A 334 -3.77 18.67 13.06
C VAL A 334 -3.23 18.10 14.36
N GLY A 335 -2.53 16.96 14.31
CA GLY A 335 -2.03 16.28 15.51
C GLY A 335 -1.15 15.08 15.18
N THR A 336 -0.66 14.42 16.23
CA THR A 336 0.19 13.22 16.14
C THR A 336 -0.27 12.14 17.10
N SER A 337 0.10 10.88 16.83
CA SER A 337 -0.24 9.74 17.70
C SER A 337 0.81 8.63 17.58
N GLU A 338 1.21 8.02 18.70
CA GLU A 338 2.18 6.92 18.70
C GLU A 338 1.64 5.68 17.94
N GLY A 339 0.36 5.37 18.16
CA GLY A 339 -0.40 4.33 17.46
C GLY A 339 -1.23 4.89 16.31
N ARG A 340 -1.78 4.00 15.46
CA ARG A 340 -2.68 4.43 14.37
C ARG A 340 -3.92 5.09 14.99
N PRO A 341 -4.19 6.39 14.73
CA PRO A 341 -5.30 7.07 15.36
C PRO A 341 -6.63 6.53 14.83
N THR A 342 -7.60 6.39 15.71
CA THR A 342 -8.98 6.04 15.36
C THR A 342 -9.70 7.24 14.76
N TYR A 343 -10.89 7.01 14.20
CA TYR A 343 -11.75 8.11 13.74
C TYR A 343 -12.03 9.11 14.87
N GLN A 344 -12.31 8.63 16.08
CA GLN A 344 -12.59 9.47 17.25
C GLN A 344 -11.37 10.28 17.68
N ASP A 345 -10.17 9.69 17.62
CA ASP A 345 -8.93 10.42 17.93
C ASP A 345 -8.72 11.56 16.93
N VAL A 346 -8.92 11.29 15.64
CA VAL A 346 -8.83 12.33 14.59
C VAL A 346 -9.90 13.40 14.76
N GLU A 347 -11.13 13.02 15.13
CA GLU A 347 -12.21 13.96 15.39
C GLU A 347 -11.84 14.92 16.53
N ALA A 348 -11.27 14.40 17.62
CA ALA A 348 -10.78 15.18 18.76
C ALA A 348 -9.61 16.08 18.38
N MET A 349 -8.62 15.57 17.63
CA MET A 349 -7.52 16.38 17.12
C MET A 349 -8.01 17.58 16.28
N LEU A 350 -9.06 17.38 15.46
CA LEU A 350 -9.68 18.45 14.70
C LEU A 350 -10.36 19.49 15.61
N ASP A 351 -11.05 19.05 16.67
CA ASP A 351 -11.66 19.97 17.65
C ASP A 351 -10.62 20.78 18.42
N ASP A 352 -9.55 20.13 18.87
CA ASP A 352 -8.44 20.78 19.57
C ASP A 352 -7.76 21.84 18.70
N LYS A 353 -7.74 21.62 17.38
CA LYS A 353 -7.24 22.57 16.39
C LYS A 353 -8.25 23.65 16.00
N GLY A 354 -9.48 23.60 16.52
CA GLY A 354 -10.57 24.52 16.20
C GLY A 354 -11.14 24.34 14.79
N ILE A 355 -10.95 23.18 14.17
CA ILE A 355 -11.42 22.86 12.83
C ILE A 355 -12.86 22.38 12.90
N ALA A 356 -13.80 23.29 12.61
CA ALA A 356 -15.22 23.02 12.57
C ALA A 356 -15.63 22.10 11.40
N LEU A 357 -16.90 21.68 11.34
CA LEU A 357 -17.46 20.90 10.23
C LEU A 357 -17.31 21.63 8.89
N LYS A 358 -16.97 20.90 7.81
CA LYS A 358 -16.73 21.51 6.49
C LYS A 358 -17.91 22.37 6.01
N TYR A 359 -19.14 21.88 6.15
CA TYR A 359 -20.32 22.66 5.73
C TYR A 359 -20.40 24.02 6.44
N ALA A 360 -20.02 24.10 7.73
CA ALA A 360 -20.07 25.33 8.49
C ALA A 360 -19.01 26.32 8.01
N ARG A 361 -17.83 25.84 7.61
CA ARG A 361 -16.77 26.65 7.00
C ARG A 361 -17.18 27.13 5.60
N ASP A 362 -17.81 26.26 4.81
CA ASP A 362 -18.26 26.57 3.44
C ASP A 362 -19.31 27.71 3.41
N ILE A 363 -20.23 27.73 4.39
CA ILE A 363 -21.27 28.78 4.49
C ILE A 363 -20.87 29.98 5.37
N GLY A 364 -19.61 30.02 5.84
CA GLY A 364 -19.07 31.13 6.63
C GLY A 364 -19.55 31.20 8.08
N LEU A 365 -20.07 30.11 8.64
CA LEU A 365 -20.39 30.00 10.08
C LEU A 365 -19.17 29.67 10.94
N ALA A 366 -18.06 29.26 10.32
CA ALA A 366 -16.79 29.00 10.99
C ALA A 366 -15.61 29.51 10.14
N PRO A 367 -14.44 29.80 10.76
CA PRO A 367 -13.23 30.20 10.03
C PRO A 367 -12.80 29.16 9.00
N LYS A 368 -12.26 29.63 7.87
CA LYS A 368 -11.59 28.77 6.89
C LYS A 368 -10.20 28.36 7.36
N ILE A 369 -9.72 27.23 6.87
CA ILE A 369 -8.39 26.67 7.13
C ILE A 369 -7.51 26.64 5.90
#